data_AF-K1RIB4-F1
#
_entry.id   AF-K1RIB4-F1
#
_cell.length_a   1.000
_cell.length_b   1.000
_cell.length_c   1.000
_cell.angle_alpha   90.00
_cell.angle_beta   90.00
_cell.angle_gamma   90.00
#
_symmetry.space_group_name_H-M   'P 1'
#
loop_
_entity.id
_entity.type
_entity.pdbx_description
1 polymer ?
#
loop_
_entity_poly.entity_id
_entity_poly.type
_entity_poly.pdbx_seq_one_letter_code
_entity_poly.pdbx_strand_id
1 'polypeptide(L)' 'PIKFVPYTVSIGLFTCFVDETIQLGIEGRSGQVSDMWIDFFGVLLGTAVMLVAFWIYRKIRKIN' A
#
# COMPACT_ATOMS: atom_id res chain seq x y z
N PRO A 1 -7.46 8.95 -10.35
CA PRO A 1 -6.98 7.82 -9.52
C PRO A 1 -5.88 6.98 -10.18
N ILE A 2 -6.10 6.42 -11.37
CA ILE A 2 -5.17 5.44 -11.98
C ILE A 2 -3.76 6.03 -12.22
N LYS A 3 -3.65 7.30 -12.59
CA LYS A 3 -2.36 7.99 -12.75
C LYS A 3 -1.54 8.09 -11.46
N PHE A 4 -2.19 8.01 -10.29
CA PHE A 4 -1.55 8.10 -8.97
C PHE A 4 -1.13 6.74 -8.40
N VAL A 5 -1.70 5.65 -8.91
CA VAL A 5 -1.40 4.27 -8.48
C VAL A 5 0.10 3.96 -8.46
N PRO A 6 0.91 4.24 -9.52
CA PRO A 6 2.33 3.92 -9.47
C PRO A 6 3.06 4.69 -8.35
N TYR A 7 2.66 5.93 -8.08
CA TYR A 7 3.24 6.71 -6.98
C TYR A 7 2.85 6.13 -5.62
N THR A 8 1.58 5.76 -5.42
CA THR A 8 1.10 5.14 -4.18
C THR A 8 1.81 3.82 -3.88
N VAL A 9 1.97 2.96 -4.89
CA VAL A 9 2.65 1.67 -4.73
C VAL A 9 4.14 1.85 -4.47
N SER A 10 4.82 2.75 -5.18
CA SER A 10 6.26 3.01 -4.96
C SER A 10 6.53 3.64 -3.58
N ILE A 11 5.69 4.58 -3.14
CA ILE A 11 5.79 5.15 -1.80
C ILE A 11 5.54 4.08 -0.74
N GLY A 12 4.50 3.25 -0.92
CA GLY A 12 4.21 2.15 0.00
C GLY A 12 5.36 1.15 0.13
N LEU A 13 5.97 0.75 -0.99
CA LEU A 13 7.14 -0.12 -0.98
C LEU A 13 8.31 0.51 -0.20
N PHE A 14 8.58 1.79 -0.44
CA PHE A 14 9.64 2.52 0.27
C PHE A 14 9.32 2.64 1.77
N THR A 15 8.07 2.89 2.14
CA THR A 15 7.63 2.96 3.54
C THR A 15 7.86 1.64 4.27
N CYS A 16 7.43 0.50 3.71
CA CYS A 16 7.64 -0.82 4.32
C CYS A 16 9.14 -1.15 4.45
N PHE A 17 9.95 -0.78 3.46
CA PHE A 17 11.40 -0.96 3.54
C PHE A 17 12.03 -0.11 4.65
N VAL A 18 11.62 1.16 4.78
CA VAL A 18 12.11 2.05 5.83
C VAL A 18 11.69 1.56 7.22
N ASP A 19 10.46 1.07 7.37
CA ASP A 19 9.95 0.57 8.65
C ASP A 19 10.78 -0.60 9.16
N GLU A 20 11.03 -1.61 8.32
CA GLU A 20 11.89 -2.74 8.68
C GLU A 20 13.36 -2.35 8.87
N THR A 21 13.84 -1.34 8.13
CA THR A 21 15.20 -0.82 8.33
C THR A 21 15.35 -0.13 9.69
N ILE A 22 14.35 0.64 10.13
CA ILE A 22 14.33 1.26 11.46
C ILE A 22 14.29 0.18 12.54
N GLN A 23 13.52 -0.89 12.31
CA GLN A 23 13.38 -2.00 13.24
C GLN A 23 14.71 -2.72 13.54
N LEU A 24 15.65 -2.77 12.58
CA LEU A 24 16.99 -3.31 12.80
C LEU A 24 17.82 -2.52 13.81
N GLY A 25 17.49 -1.24 14.05
CA GLY A 25 18.18 -0.39 15.02
C GLY A 25 17.72 -0.54 16.47
N ILE A 26 16.70 -1.36 16.74
CA ILE A 26 16.09 -1.51 18.05
C ILE A 26 16.49 -2.86 18.66
N GLU A 27 17.15 -2.85 19.81
CA GLU A 27 17.49 -4.08 20.53
C GLU A 27 16.23 -4.90 20.86
N GLY A 28 16.26 -6.20 20.54
CA GLY A 28 15.14 -7.11 20.76
C GLY A 28 14.10 -7.13 19.64
N ARG A 29 14.29 -6.38 18.56
CA ARG A 29 13.50 -6.49 17.32
C ARG A 29 14.39 -6.93 16.17
N SER A 30 13.93 -7.91 15.40
CA SER A 30 14.58 -8.31 14.14
C SER A 30 13.81 -7.70 12.97
N GLY A 31 14.52 -7.12 12.01
CA GLY A 31 13.91 -6.79 10.73
C GLY A 31 13.57 -8.10 9.99
N GLN A 32 12.31 -8.33 9.65
CA GLN A 32 11.86 -9.51 8.93
C GLN A 32 11.36 -9.14 7.54
N VAL A 33 11.95 -9.77 6.52
CA VAL A 33 11.54 -9.56 5.12
C VAL A 33 10.08 -9.99 4.90
N SER A 34 9.57 -10.97 5.67
CA SER A 34 8.16 -11.37 5.64
C SER A 34 7.24 -10.22 6.02
N ASP A 35 7.59 -9.48 7.06
CA ASP A 35 6.76 -8.41 7.63
C ASP A 35 6.72 -7.23 6.65
N MET A 36 7.87 -6.90 6.03
CA MET A 36 7.97 -5.96 4.90
C MET A 36 6.96 -6.28 3.78
N TRP A 37 6.90 -7.55 3.36
CA TRP A 37 6.00 -7.98 2.28
C TRP A 37 4.54 -7.90 2.71
N ILE A 38 4.22 -8.26 3.94
CA ILE A 38 2.86 -8.19 4.48
C ILE A 38 2.36 -6.74 4.46
N ASP A 39 3.18 -5.79 4.92
CA ASP A 39 2.80 -4.37 4.89
C ASP A 39 2.62 -3.86 3.46
N PHE A 40 3.49 -4.30 2.54
CA PHE A 40 3.36 -3.96 1.13
C PHE A 40 2.08 -4.54 0.50
N PHE A 41 1.69 -5.77 0.84
CA PHE A 41 0.41 -6.35 0.42
C PHE A 41 -0.78 -5.56 0.97
N GLY A 42 -0.66 -4.99 2.16
CA GLY A 42 -1.65 -4.05 2.70
C GLY A 42 -1.86 -2.83 1.79
N VAL A 43 -0.77 -2.22 1.30
CA VAL A 43 -0.84 -1.09 0.35
C VAL A 43 -1.46 -1.50 -0.98
N LEU A 44 -1.09 -2.67 -1.52
CA LEU A 44 -1.65 -3.20 -2.75
C LEU A 44 -3.16 -3.46 -2.63
N LEU A 45 -3.58 -4.09 -1.54
CA LEU A 45 -4.99 -4.37 -1.24
C LEU A 45 -5.78 -3.06 -1.10
N GLY A 46 -5.29 -2.11 -0.30
CA GLY A 46 -5.94 -0.81 -0.11
C GLY A 46 -6.08 -0.04 -1.42
N THR A 47 -5.06 -0.08 -2.28
CA THR A 47 -5.10 0.54 -3.61
C THR A 47 -6.14 -0.13 -4.51
N ALA A 48 -6.23 -1.46 -4.49
CA ALA A 48 -7.24 -2.21 -5.24
C ALA A 48 -8.67 -1.87 -4.78
N VAL A 49 -8.91 -1.85 -3.46
CA VAL A 49 -10.20 -1.47 -2.87
C VAL A 49 -10.61 -0.06 -3.30
N MET A 50 -9.69 0.90 -3.25
CA MET A 50 -9.96 2.29 -3.70
C MET A 50 -10.31 2.38 -5.18
N LEU A 51 -9.66 1.58 -6.05
CA LEU A 51 -9.98 1.53 -7.47
C LEU A 51 -11.38 0.95 -7.72
N VAL A 52 -11.74 -0.11 -7.01
CA VAL A 52 -13.09 -0.72 -7.09
C VAL A 52 -14.15 0.27 -6.62
N ALA A 53 -13.94 0.91 -5.46
CA ALA A 53 -14.86 1.92 -4.94
C ALA A 53 -15.05 3.08 -5.93
N PHE A 54 -13.96 3.58 -6.52
CA PHE A 54 -14.01 4.62 -7.53
C PHE A 54 -14.74 4.19 -8.80
N TRP A 55 -14.57 2.94 -9.23
CA TRP A 55 -15.28 2.39 -10.38
C TRP A 55 -16.79 2.32 -10.14
N ILE A 56 -17.21 1.82 -8.97
CA ILE A 56 -18.62 1.77 -8.55
C ILE A 56 -19.20 3.19 -8.52
N TYR A 57 -18.51 4.14 -7.87
CA TYR A 57 -18.93 5.54 -7.80
C TYR A 57 -19.15 6.15 -9.19
N ARG A 58 -18.22 5.94 -10.12
CA ARG A 58 -18.37 6.42 -11.50
C ARG A 58 -19.54 5.77 -12.21
N LYS A 59 -19.79 4.48 -11.99
CA LYS A 59 -20.91 3.76 -12.61
C LYS A 59 -22.24 4.33 -12.13
N ILE A 60 -22.41 4.56 -10.82
CA ILE A 60 -23.62 5.16 -10.24
C ILE A 60 -23.83 6.59 -10.76
N ARG A 61 -22.78 7.42 -10.75
CA ARG A 61 -22.83 8.81 -11.26
C ARG A 61 -23.10 8.94 -12.76
N LYS A 62 -22.94 7.88 -13.55
CA LYS A 62 -23.23 7.87 -14.99
C LYS A 62 -24.67 7.43 -15.31
N ILE A 63 -25.33 6.81 -14.33
CA ILE A 63 -26.71 6.30 -14.45
C ILE A 63 -27.73 7.34 -13.95
N ASN A 64 -27.35 8.15 -12.94
CA ASN A 64 -28.05 9.38 -12.56
C ASN A 64 -27.72 10.53 -13.52
#